data_AF-A0A1F4DL33-F1
#
_entry.id   AF-A0A1F4DL33-F1
#
_cell.length_a   1.000
_cell.length_b   1.000
_cell.length_c   1.000
_cell.angle_alpha   90.00
_cell.angle_beta   90.00
_cell.angle_gamma   90.00
#
_symmetry.space_group_name_H-M   'P 1'
#
loop_
_entity.id
_entity.type
_entity.pdbx_description
1 polymer ?
#
loop_
_entity_poly.entity_id
_entity_poly.type
_entity_poly.pdbx_seq_one_letter_code
_entity_poly.pdbx_strand_id
1 'polypeptide(L)'
;MTFTILTFKNGVHGMVASGALVPWSDNDVVLYGSKGKIFCKGTLGTPKPGKPQEVILEGDAAGIEVRYPADDTAQGRTARLIEEFNRSIRENTDTGISGHNGLQMVRIANAMLESSRHGKSVRLE
;
A
#
# COMPACT_ATOMS: atom_id res chain seq x y z
N MET A 1 -1.92 -16.40 -8.17
CA MET A 1 -1.04 -15.22 -8.29
C MET A 1 -1.78 -14.22 -9.16
N THR A 2 -1.78 -12.97 -8.75
CA THR A 2 -2.53 -11.91 -9.41
C THR A 2 -1.53 -10.85 -9.85
N PHE A 3 -1.66 -10.43 -11.09
CA PHE A 3 -0.90 -9.33 -11.67
C PHE A 3 -1.89 -8.35 -12.28
N THR A 4 -1.78 -7.07 -11.94
CA THR A 4 -2.65 -6.05 -12.52
C THR A 4 -1.88 -4.76 -12.77
N ILE A 5 -2.33 -4.03 -13.78
CA ILE A 5 -1.88 -2.68 -14.10
C ILE A 5 -3.09 -1.77 -13.93
N LEU A 6 -2.93 -0.74 -13.12
CA LEU A 6 -3.93 0.29 -12.86
C LEU A 6 -3.48 1.59 -13.52
N THR A 7 -4.37 2.24 -14.26
CA THR A 7 -4.14 3.58 -14.78
C THR A 7 -4.96 4.57 -13.98
N PHE A 8 -4.29 5.47 -13.28
CA PHE A 8 -4.92 6.51 -12.49
C PHE A 8 -5.40 7.66 -13.38
N LYS A 9 -6.35 8.45 -12.88
CA LYS A 9 -6.94 9.59 -13.62
C LYS A 9 -5.91 10.62 -14.08
N ASN A 10 -4.80 10.76 -13.35
CA ASN A 10 -3.69 11.65 -13.66
C ASN A 10 -2.65 11.05 -14.62
N GLY A 11 -2.90 9.86 -15.18
CA GLY A 11 -1.99 9.17 -16.10
C GLY A 11 -0.89 8.37 -15.42
N VAL A 12 -0.81 8.36 -14.09
CA VAL A 12 0.12 7.49 -13.36
C VAL A 12 -0.28 6.02 -13.56
N HIS A 13 0.71 5.15 -13.71
CA HIS A 13 0.50 3.71 -13.76
C HIS A 13 0.98 3.05 -12.47
N GLY A 14 0.13 2.19 -11.90
CA GLY A 14 0.48 1.31 -10.79
C GLY A 14 0.52 -0.13 -11.27
N MET A 15 1.51 -0.89 -10.81
CA MET A 15 1.61 -2.32 -11.06
C MET A 15 1.56 -3.07 -9.73
N VAL A 16 0.73 -4.08 -9.64
CA VAL A 16 0.61 -4.91 -8.43
C VAL A 16 0.78 -6.37 -8.80
N ALA A 17 1.74 -7.03 -8.15
CA ALA A 17 1.92 -8.46 -8.17
C ALA A 17 1.69 -9.00 -6.76
N SER A 18 0.77 -9.96 -6.60
CA SER A 18 0.42 -10.53 -5.30
C SER A 18 0.11 -12.02 -5.41
N GLY A 19 0.50 -12.80 -4.41
CA GLY A 19 0.16 -14.21 -4.35
C GLY A 19 0.80 -14.91 -3.17
N ALA A 20 0.08 -15.88 -2.60
CA ALA A 20 0.56 -16.67 -1.47
C ALA A 20 1.83 -17.50 -1.78
N LEU A 21 2.07 -17.79 -3.06
CA LEU A 21 3.19 -18.63 -3.52
C LEU A 21 4.32 -17.82 -4.15
N VAL A 22 4.32 -16.49 -4.03
CA VAL A 22 5.45 -15.68 -4.54
C VAL A 22 6.65 -15.91 -3.62
N PRO A 23 7.71 -16.61 -4.08
CA PRO A 23 8.87 -16.87 -3.25
C PRO A 23 9.57 -15.56 -2.94
N TRP A 24 10.04 -15.43 -1.71
CA TRP A 24 10.85 -14.28 -1.26
C TRP A 24 10.22 -12.90 -1.49
N SER A 25 8.90 -12.78 -1.56
CA SER A 25 8.23 -11.47 -1.51
C SER A 25 8.63 -10.75 -0.22
N ASP A 26 9.19 -9.56 -0.35
CA ASP A 26 9.50 -8.69 0.79
C ASP A 26 8.38 -7.69 1.09
N ASN A 27 7.27 -7.74 0.35
CA ASN A 27 6.12 -6.85 0.52
C ASN A 27 6.51 -5.38 0.38
N ASP A 28 7.14 -5.07 -0.75
CA ASP A 28 7.71 -3.76 -1.02
C ASP A 28 6.80 -2.92 -1.91
N VAL A 29 6.97 -1.59 -1.86
CA VAL A 29 6.41 -0.67 -2.85
C VAL A 29 7.50 0.25 -3.36
N VAL A 30 7.50 0.50 -4.67
CA VAL A 30 8.39 1.48 -5.32
C VAL A 30 7.53 2.56 -5.95
N LEU A 31 7.82 3.82 -5.65
CA LEU A 31 7.23 4.97 -6.30
C LEU A 31 8.27 5.65 -7.17
N TYR A 32 8.01 5.73 -8.47
CA TYR A 32 8.85 6.45 -9.42
C TYR A 32 8.27 7.84 -9.69
N GLY A 33 9.12 8.87 -9.63
CA GLY A 33 8.82 10.24 -9.99
C GLY A 33 9.82 10.79 -11.01
N SER A 34 9.58 12.01 -11.48
CA SER A 34 10.43 12.64 -12.50
C SER A 34 11.83 13.07 -12.01
N LYS A 35 12.04 13.13 -10.69
CA LYS A 35 13.30 13.60 -10.06
C LYS A 35 13.91 12.58 -9.08
N GLY A 36 13.35 11.37 -9.03
CA GLY A 36 13.77 10.37 -8.07
C GLY A 36 12.76 9.24 -7.90
N LYS A 37 13.09 8.31 -7.02
CA LYS A 37 12.24 7.19 -6.62
C LYS A 37 12.26 7.02 -5.10
N ILE A 38 11.16 6.52 -4.58
CA ILE A 38 11.04 6.08 -3.18
C ILE A 38 10.92 4.56 -3.20
N PHE A 39 11.81 3.88 -2.49
CA PHE A 39 11.73 2.45 -2.27
C PHE A 39 11.36 2.18 -0.82
N CYS A 40 10.20 1.56 -0.62
CA CYS A 40 9.69 1.18 0.68
C CYS A 40 9.78 -0.34 0.81
N LYS A 41 10.72 -0.83 1.62
CA LYS A 41 11.02 -2.25 1.78
C LYS A 41 10.35 -2.81 3.04
N GLY A 42 9.68 -3.95 2.94
CA GLY A 42 8.99 -4.55 4.08
C GLY A 42 7.75 -3.79 4.55
N THR A 43 7.28 -2.80 3.80
CA THR A 43 6.27 -1.83 4.26
C THR A 43 4.83 -2.23 3.99
N LEU A 44 4.58 -3.24 3.15
CA LEU A 44 3.21 -3.70 2.87
C LEU A 44 2.80 -4.84 3.82
N GLY A 45 1.61 -4.71 4.40
CA GLY A 45 1.04 -5.73 5.29
C GLY A 45 1.84 -5.92 6.59
N THR A 46 1.94 -7.16 7.05
CA THR A 46 2.68 -7.49 8.26
C THR A 46 4.14 -7.76 7.91
N PRO A 47 5.11 -7.02 8.48
CA PRO A 47 6.53 -7.25 8.25
C PRO A 47 6.94 -8.64 8.74
N LYS A 48 7.92 -9.24 8.08
CA LYS A 48 8.51 -10.49 8.54
C LYS A 48 9.21 -10.27 9.89
N PRO A 49 9.04 -11.16 10.88
CA PRO A 49 9.75 -11.05 12.15
C PRO A 49 11.25 -10.86 11.94
N GLY A 50 11.83 -9.87 12.63
CA GLY A 50 13.27 -9.59 12.58
C GLY A 50 13.76 -8.85 11.32
N LYS A 51 12.88 -8.52 10.35
CA LYS A 51 13.25 -7.64 9.23
C LYS A 51 12.78 -6.20 9.52
N PRO A 52 13.68 -5.20 9.49
CA PRO A 52 13.27 -3.81 9.59
C PRO A 52 12.48 -3.39 8.35
N GLN A 53 11.65 -2.36 8.52
CA GLN A 53 11.02 -1.66 7.41
C GLN A 53 11.90 -0.48 7.02
N GLU A 54 12.11 -0.26 5.73
CA GLU A 54 13.05 0.75 5.24
C GLU A 54 12.35 1.65 4.22
N VAL A 55 12.62 2.95 4.28
CA VAL A 55 12.22 3.92 3.27
C VAL A 55 13.48 4.59 2.73
N ILE A 56 13.76 4.35 1.46
CA ILE A 56 14.95 4.83 0.76
C ILE A 56 14.50 5.80 -0.33
N LEU A 57 14.99 7.04 -0.29
CA LEU A 57 14.75 8.04 -1.32
C LEU A 57 16.03 8.20 -2.13
N GLU A 58 15.93 7.97 -3.44
CA GLU A 58 17.03 8.17 -4.40
C GLU A 58 16.61 9.24 -5.41
N GLY A 59 17.49 10.20 -5.72
CA GLY A 59 17.22 11.25 -6.69
C GLY A 59 18.41 12.18 -6.86
N ASP A 60 18.15 13.37 -7.40
CA ASP A 60 19.20 14.38 -7.65
C ASP A 60 19.79 14.96 -6.35
N ALA A 61 19.05 14.86 -5.23
CA ALA A 61 19.54 15.22 -3.90
C ALA A 61 20.19 14.00 -3.23
N ALA A 62 21.07 14.25 -2.25
CA ALA A 62 21.71 13.20 -1.45
C ALA A 62 20.65 12.20 -0.92
N GLY A 63 20.90 10.91 -1.14
CA GLY A 63 19.94 9.86 -0.79
C GLY A 63 19.57 9.90 0.69
N ILE A 64 18.28 9.77 0.98
CA ILE A 64 17.76 9.70 2.35
C ILE A 64 17.37 8.25 2.62
N GLU A 65 17.95 7.67 3.66
CA GLU A 65 17.58 6.34 4.14
C GLU A 65 17.02 6.46 5.57
N VAL A 66 15.77 6.02 5.74
CA VAL A 66 15.11 5.95 7.05
C VAL A 66 14.79 4.49 7.35
N ARG A 67 15.23 4.01 8.51
CA ARG A 67 14.94 2.66 8.99
C ARG A 67 13.98 2.74 10.18
N TYR A 68 12.92 1.94 10.11
CA TYR A 68 11.96 1.80 11.19
C TYR A 68 12.25 0.49 11.96
N PRO A 69 12.21 0.52 13.29
CA PRO A 69 12.47 -0.67 14.08
C PRO A 69 11.39 -1.74 13.85
N ALA A 70 11.79 -3.00 13.96
CA ALA A 70 10.93 -4.17 13.74
C ALA A 70 10.02 -4.50 14.94
N ASP A 71 9.94 -3.59 15.91
CA ASP A 71 9.17 -3.71 17.15
C ASP A 71 7.70 -3.31 16.98
N ASP A 72 7.32 -2.78 15.81
CA ASP A 72 5.93 -2.52 15.48
C ASP A 72 5.16 -3.82 15.25
N THR A 73 4.58 -4.34 16.34
CA THR A 73 3.77 -5.56 16.31
C THR A 73 2.44 -5.34 15.62
N ALA A 74 1.82 -6.42 15.12
CA ALA A 74 0.46 -6.35 14.59
C ALA A 74 -0.54 -5.84 15.64
N GLN A 75 -0.34 -6.23 16.90
CA GLN A 75 -1.13 -5.78 18.04
C GLN A 75 -0.96 -4.28 18.28
N GLY A 76 0.28 -3.77 18.19
CA GLY A 76 0.58 -2.34 18.30
C GLY A 76 -0.11 -1.52 17.20
N ARG A 77 -0.06 -1.99 15.94
CA ARG A 77 -0.81 -1.36 14.84
C ARG A 77 -2.32 -1.33 15.09
N THR A 78 -2.90 -2.46 15.48
CA THR A 78 -4.34 -2.53 15.78
C THR A 78 -4.73 -1.63 16.95
N ALA A 79 -3.91 -1.56 18.00
CA ALA A 79 -4.16 -0.67 19.14
C ALA A 79 -4.18 0.80 18.71
N ARG A 80 -3.24 1.24 17.87
CA ARG A 80 -3.22 2.62 17.33
C ARG A 80 -4.43 2.94 16.47
N LEU A 81 -4.90 2.00 15.65
CA LEU A 81 -6.14 2.17 14.87
C LEU A 81 -7.37 2.32 15.76
N ILE A 82 -7.47 1.51 16.82
CA ILE A 82 -8.56 1.61 17.81
C ILE A 82 -8.50 2.96 18.54
N GLU A 83 -7.30 3.40 18.93
CA GLU A 83 -7.10 4.69 19.59
C GLU A 83 -7.50 5.87 18.68
N GLU A 84 -7.08 5.85 17.42
CA GLU A 84 -7.46 6.86 16.43
C GLU A 84 -8.98 6.93 16.26
N PHE A 85 -9.65 5.77 16.13
CA PHE A 85 -11.10 5.69 16.02
C PHE A 85 -11.81 6.24 17.27
N ASN A 86 -11.34 5.87 18.46
CA ASN A 86 -11.90 6.38 19.71
C ASN A 86 -11.70 7.89 19.84
N ARG A 87 -10.56 8.42 19.41
CA ARG A 87 -10.29 9.86 19.39
C ARG A 87 -11.24 10.58 18.44
N SER A 88 -11.45 10.05 17.23
CA SER A 88 -12.35 10.66 16.25
C SER A 88 -13.79 10.78 16.76
N ILE A 89 -14.25 9.79 17.54
CA ILE A 89 -15.56 9.85 18.21
C ILE A 89 -15.59 10.98 19.25
N ARG A 90 -14.58 11.07 20.12
CA ARG A 90 -14.56 12.05 21.21
C ARG A 90 -14.43 13.49 20.71
N GLU A 91 -13.62 13.69 19.67
CA GLU A 91 -13.32 15.00 19.10
C GLU A 91 -14.32 15.39 18.01
N ASN A 92 -15.25 14.49 17.64
CA ASN A 92 -16.19 14.66 16.54
C ASN A 92 -15.47 15.04 15.22
N THR A 93 -14.42 14.29 14.91
CA THR A 93 -13.64 14.44 13.67
C THR A 93 -13.78 13.21 12.79
N ASP A 94 -13.47 13.37 11.51
CA ASP A 94 -13.36 12.24 10.60
C ASP A 94 -12.15 11.35 10.93
N THR A 95 -12.24 10.07 10.60
CA THR A 95 -11.12 9.13 10.65
C THR A 95 -10.21 9.31 9.43
N GLY A 96 -8.91 8.99 9.55
CA GLY A 96 -7.99 9.06 8.41
C GLY A 96 -8.34 8.10 7.27
N ILE A 97 -9.07 7.02 7.58
CA ILE A 97 -9.60 6.04 6.62
C ILE A 97 -11.10 5.89 6.85
N SER A 98 -11.89 6.04 5.78
CA SER A 98 -13.35 5.99 5.81
C SER A 98 -13.91 4.76 5.09
N GLY A 99 -15.22 4.54 5.22
CA GLY A 99 -15.93 3.52 4.44
C GLY A 99 -15.80 3.69 2.92
N HIS A 100 -15.60 4.91 2.42
CA HIS A 100 -15.37 5.17 1.00
C HIS A 100 -14.07 4.55 0.50
N ASN A 101 -13.00 4.57 1.33
CA ASN A 101 -11.75 3.89 1.00
C ASN A 101 -11.98 2.38 0.87
N GLY A 102 -12.76 1.78 1.78
CA GLY A 102 -13.15 0.38 1.72
C GLY A 102 -13.94 0.03 0.46
N LEU A 103 -14.95 0.84 0.12
CA LEU A 103 -15.75 0.66 -1.09
C LEU A 103 -14.88 0.71 -2.35
N GLN A 104 -13.94 1.65 -2.42
CA GLN A 104 -13.05 1.78 -3.57
C GLN A 104 -12.11 0.57 -3.71
N MET A 105 -11.60 0.02 -2.61
CA MET A 105 -10.79 -1.20 -2.65
C MET A 105 -11.58 -2.39 -3.23
N VAL A 106 -12.85 -2.55 -2.83
CA VAL A 106 -13.71 -3.62 -3.37
C VAL A 106 -14.00 -3.42 -4.85
N ARG A 107 -14.26 -2.17 -5.29
CA ARG A 107 -14.45 -1.85 -6.71
C ARG A 107 -13.23 -2.24 -7.55
N ILE A 108 -12.02 -1.90 -7.08
CA ILE A 108 -10.77 -2.29 -7.75
C ILE A 108 -10.64 -3.81 -7.85
N ALA A 109 -10.86 -4.54 -6.75
CA ALA A 109 -10.78 -5.99 -6.75
C ALA A 109 -11.77 -6.66 -7.72
N ASN A 110 -13.01 -6.17 -7.77
CA ASN A 110 -14.03 -6.66 -8.70
C ASN A 110 -13.65 -6.38 -10.16
N ALA A 111 -13.14 -5.18 -10.46
CA ALA A 111 -12.67 -4.84 -11.80
C ALA A 111 -11.46 -5.69 -12.23
N MET A 112 -10.55 -6.03 -11.30
CA MET A 112 -9.46 -6.97 -11.59
C MET A 112 -9.99 -8.35 -11.98
N LEU A 113 -11.01 -8.87 -11.26
CA LEU A 113 -11.64 -10.15 -11.57
C LEU A 113 -12.34 -10.13 -12.93
N GLU A 114 -13.10 -9.07 -13.21
CA GLU A 114 -13.79 -8.90 -14.50
C GLU A 114 -12.78 -8.77 -15.65
N SER A 115 -11.74 -7.97 -15.47
CA SER A 115 -10.67 -7.78 -16.45
C SER A 115 -9.96 -9.10 -16.77
N SER A 116 -9.63 -9.89 -15.73
CA SER A 116 -9.02 -11.21 -15.88
C SER A 116 -9.91 -12.21 -16.62
N ARG A 117 -11.24 -12.13 -16.47
CA ARG A 117 -12.17 -13.05 -17.14
C ARG A 117 -12.33 -12.74 -18.62
N HIS A 118 -12.32 -11.45 -18.98
CA HIS A 118 -12.63 -11.02 -20.34
C HIS A 118 -11.39 -10.62 -21.15
N GLY A 119 -10.22 -10.52 -20.53
CA GLY A 119 -8.99 -10.06 -21.18
C GLY A 119 -9.05 -8.59 -21.62
N LYS A 120 -9.88 -7.77 -20.97
CA LYS A 120 -10.14 -6.36 -21.33
C LYS A 120 -9.93 -5.44 -20.14
N SER A 121 -9.53 -4.20 -20.39
CA SER A 121 -9.47 -3.17 -19.35
C SER A 121 -10.88 -2.83 -18.85
N VAL A 122 -11.04 -2.71 -17.53
CA VAL A 122 -12.28 -2.26 -16.89
C VAL A 122 -12.08 -0.85 -16.36
N ARG A 123 -13.01 0.05 -16.69
CA ARG A 123 -13.00 1.42 -16.18
C ARG A 123 -13.75 1.46 -14.86
N LEU A 124 -13.13 2.06 -13.84
CA LEU A 124 -13.75 2.33 -12.55
C LEU A 124 -14.36 3.73 -12.57
N GLU A 125 -15.54 3.85 -11.96
CA GLU A 125 -16.22 5.12 -11.68
C GLU A 125 -15.81 5.70 -10.33
#